data_AF-A0AA38YMZ8-F1
#
_entry.id   AF-A0AA38YMZ8-F1
#
_cell.length_a   1.000
_cell.length_b   1.000
_cell.length_c   1.000
_cell.angle_alpha   90.00
_cell.angle_beta   90.00
_cell.angle_gamma   90.00
#
_symmetry.space_group_name_H-M   'P 1'
#
loop_
_entity.id
_entity.type
_entity.pdbx_description
1 polymer ?
#
loop_
_entity_poly.entity_id
_entity_poly.type
_entity_poly.pdbx_seq_one_letter_code
_entity_poly.pdbx_strand_id
1 'polypeptide(L)'
;MGQTSDFDPNLLISHKFPEVAHSYSERDVILYALGVGACARDAVDENELKYVYHEDGQQFIQVLPTFAAVFAVASFDFQLPGLEYDPRLLLHGQQYIEIHKSFPSSGCIQNKASISGLHDKGKAAIVEIEIESYEKESGELLCKNRMTTYLRGAGGFSKSSEPYSYSKYPNQPVSAVKVPKSQPFVVFGDCTQPSQACNIYYYFLIEMIPRWRTHTYTDILQHLL
;
A
#
# COMPACT_ATOMS: atom_id res chain seq x y z
N MET A 1 17.99 -23.06 -25.18
CA MET A 1 18.10 -22.76 -23.74
C MET A 1 18.80 -21.42 -23.62
N GLY A 2 18.03 -20.34 -23.48
CA GLY A 2 18.61 -19.01 -23.24
C GLY A 2 19.14 -18.96 -21.81
N GLN A 3 20.37 -18.49 -21.63
CA GLN A 3 20.91 -18.21 -20.31
C GLN A 3 20.08 -17.10 -19.68
N THR A 4 19.23 -17.43 -18.70
CA THR A 4 18.71 -16.44 -17.76
C THR A 4 19.90 -15.86 -17.03
N SER A 5 20.16 -14.57 -17.18
CA SER A 5 21.15 -13.88 -16.35
C SER A 5 20.76 -14.10 -14.88
N ASP A 6 21.64 -14.72 -14.09
CA ASP A 6 21.43 -14.91 -12.66
C ASP A 6 21.03 -13.57 -12.01
N PHE A 7 19.90 -13.54 -11.32
CA PHE A 7 19.47 -12.39 -10.53
C PHE A 7 20.51 -12.08 -9.44
N ASP A 8 20.99 -10.84 -9.37
CA ASP A 8 21.84 -10.33 -8.28
C ASP A 8 20.98 -9.53 -7.29
N PRO A 9 20.72 -10.07 -6.07
CA PRO A 9 19.93 -9.39 -5.04
C PRO A 9 20.44 -7.98 -4.68
N ASN A 10 21.76 -7.73 -4.81
CA ASN A 10 22.33 -6.44 -4.45
C ASN A 10 21.89 -5.31 -5.39
N LEU A 11 21.60 -5.62 -6.66
CA LEU A 11 21.07 -4.64 -7.61
C LEU A 11 19.70 -4.13 -7.17
N LEU A 12 18.84 -5.03 -6.67
CA LEU A 12 17.52 -4.67 -6.18
C LEU A 12 17.62 -3.90 -4.85
N ILE A 13 18.42 -4.39 -3.90
CA ILE A 13 18.56 -3.77 -2.57
C ILE A 13 19.14 -2.36 -2.64
N SER A 14 20.12 -2.14 -3.52
CA SER A 14 20.75 -0.83 -3.71
C SER A 14 19.95 0.12 -4.62
N HIS A 15 18.86 -0.37 -5.22
CA HIS A 15 18.07 0.42 -6.16
C HIS A 15 17.51 1.69 -5.51
N LYS A 16 17.68 2.81 -6.21
CA LYS A 16 17.10 4.10 -5.86
C LYS A 16 15.87 4.31 -6.71
N PHE A 17 14.71 4.10 -6.10
CA PHE A 17 13.43 4.45 -6.73
C PHE A 17 13.37 5.97 -6.94
N PRO A 18 12.77 6.44 -8.05
CA PRO A 18 12.53 7.85 -8.25
C PRO A 18 11.61 8.37 -7.13
N GLU A 19 11.87 9.58 -6.64
CA GLU A 19 10.94 10.22 -5.73
C GLU A 19 9.68 10.63 -6.50
N VAL A 20 8.50 10.26 -5.98
CA VAL A 20 7.22 10.51 -6.66
C VAL A 20 6.40 11.49 -5.84
N ALA A 21 5.99 12.59 -6.47
CA ALA A 21 5.05 13.52 -5.87
C ALA A 21 3.61 13.13 -6.22
N HIS A 22 2.71 13.19 -5.25
CA HIS A 22 1.30 12.91 -5.42
C HIS A 22 0.46 14.00 -4.73
N SER A 23 -0.46 14.61 -5.46
CA SER A 23 -1.40 15.59 -4.90
C SER A 23 -2.76 14.95 -4.75
N TYR A 24 -3.43 15.25 -3.64
CA TYR A 24 -4.79 14.81 -3.36
C TYR A 24 -5.62 16.00 -2.86
N SER A 25 -6.91 15.91 -3.13
CA SER A 25 -7.93 16.88 -2.76
C SER A 25 -8.82 16.34 -1.65
N GLU A 26 -9.68 17.20 -1.10
CA GLU A 26 -10.69 16.79 -0.13
C GLU A 26 -11.63 15.73 -0.69
N ARG A 27 -11.97 15.82 -1.98
CA ARG A 27 -12.77 14.80 -2.68
C ARG A 27 -12.12 13.41 -2.57
N ASP A 28 -10.81 13.32 -2.70
CA ASP A 28 -10.06 12.07 -2.66
C ASP A 28 -10.13 11.43 -1.27
N VAL A 29 -10.03 12.26 -0.23
CA VAL A 29 -10.19 11.84 1.16
C VAL A 29 -11.62 11.32 1.42
N ILE A 30 -12.64 12.04 0.96
CA ILE A 30 -14.05 11.64 1.13
C ILE A 30 -14.31 10.30 0.41
N LEU A 31 -13.85 10.17 -0.84
CA LEU A 31 -14.03 8.95 -1.61
C LEU A 31 -13.35 7.75 -0.95
N TYR A 32 -12.16 7.96 -0.36
CA TYR A 32 -11.52 6.93 0.44
C TYR A 32 -12.34 6.56 1.66
N ALA A 33 -12.80 7.54 2.44
CA ALA A 33 -13.59 7.31 3.66
C ALA A 33 -14.86 6.52 3.38
N LEU A 34 -15.63 6.92 2.36
CA LEU A 34 -16.81 6.20 1.89
C LEU A 34 -16.45 4.80 1.38
N GLY A 35 -15.34 4.67 0.64
CA GLY A 35 -14.86 3.39 0.11
C GLY A 35 -14.56 2.37 1.21
N VAL A 36 -13.95 2.81 2.32
CA VAL A 36 -13.64 1.94 3.47
C VAL A 36 -14.82 1.75 4.43
N GLY A 37 -15.97 2.36 4.15
CA GLY A 37 -17.23 2.09 4.84
C GLY A 37 -17.73 3.18 5.78
N ALA A 38 -17.09 4.35 5.83
CA ALA A 38 -17.63 5.48 6.59
C ALA A 38 -19.05 5.82 6.09
N CYS A 39 -19.97 6.01 7.04
CA CYS A 39 -21.39 6.28 6.84
C CYS A 39 -22.14 5.19 6.04
N ALA A 40 -21.56 3.99 5.88
CA ALA A 40 -22.17 2.93 5.06
C ALA A 40 -23.41 2.30 5.71
N ARG A 41 -23.47 2.27 7.05
CA ARG A 41 -24.60 1.73 7.81
C ARG A 41 -25.69 2.79 8.04
N ASP A 42 -25.27 4.00 8.37
CA ASP A 42 -26.14 5.14 8.61
C ASP A 42 -25.48 6.39 8.00
N ALA A 43 -26.17 7.00 7.03
CA ALA A 43 -25.65 8.15 6.30
C ALA A 43 -25.56 9.41 7.17
N VAL A 44 -26.25 9.44 8.32
CA VAL A 44 -26.30 10.58 9.24
C VAL A 44 -25.70 10.27 10.61
N ASP A 45 -24.80 9.28 10.69
CA ASP A 45 -24.06 9.00 11.93
C ASP A 45 -23.13 10.18 12.27
N GLU A 46 -23.49 10.95 13.30
CA GLU A 46 -22.74 12.11 13.81
C GLU A 46 -21.28 11.76 14.16
N ASN A 47 -20.96 10.49 14.46
CA ASN A 47 -19.58 10.10 14.74
C ASN A 47 -18.74 9.95 13.48
N GLU A 48 -19.36 9.73 12.32
CA GLU A 48 -18.71 9.44 11.04
C GLU A 48 -18.81 10.58 10.03
N LEU A 49 -19.80 11.47 10.18
CA LEU A 49 -20.01 12.63 9.30
C LEU A 49 -18.76 13.50 9.16
N LYS A 50 -17.98 13.66 10.24
CA LYS A 50 -16.71 14.40 10.24
C LYS A 50 -15.67 13.94 9.20
N TYR A 51 -15.81 12.74 8.61
CA TYR A 51 -14.93 12.20 7.58
C TYR A 51 -15.41 12.47 6.14
N VAL A 52 -16.68 12.85 5.95
CA VAL A 52 -17.32 12.96 4.64
C VAL A 52 -18.04 14.29 4.42
N TYR A 53 -18.27 15.05 5.48
CA TYR A 53 -19.05 16.28 5.49
C TYR A 53 -18.48 17.29 6.49
N HIS A 54 -18.68 18.58 6.21
CA HIS A 54 -18.31 19.68 7.10
C HIS A 54 -19.45 19.95 8.07
N GLU A 55 -19.41 19.34 9.25
CA GLU A 55 -20.36 19.69 10.33
C GLU A 55 -20.19 21.16 10.75
N ASP A 56 -21.22 21.74 11.35
CA ASP A 56 -21.20 23.14 11.78
C ASP A 56 -19.96 23.47 12.64
N GLY A 57 -19.10 24.35 12.12
CA GLY A 57 -17.86 24.77 12.77
C GLY A 57 -16.59 24.02 12.33
N GLN A 58 -16.71 22.96 11.52
CA GLN A 58 -15.58 22.27 10.93
C GLN A 58 -15.12 23.00 9.64
N GLN A 59 -13.86 23.43 9.61
CA GLN A 59 -13.29 24.06 8.40
C GLN A 59 -12.87 23.03 7.34
N PHE A 60 -12.51 21.82 7.78
CA PHE A 60 -11.97 20.75 6.95
C PHE A 60 -12.42 19.40 7.51
N ILE A 61 -12.78 18.44 6.65
CA ILE A 61 -13.06 17.07 7.09
C ILE A 61 -11.83 16.44 7.77
N GLN A 62 -12.05 15.45 8.63
CA GLN A 62 -10.99 14.63 9.20
C GLN A 62 -10.56 13.55 8.20
N VAL A 63 -9.27 13.21 8.21
CA VAL A 63 -8.71 12.15 7.36
C VAL A 63 -8.54 10.88 8.18
N LEU A 64 -9.07 9.76 7.68
CA LEU A 64 -8.82 8.45 8.30
C LEU A 64 -7.31 8.12 8.25
N PRO A 65 -6.68 7.69 9.35
CA PRO A 65 -5.25 7.39 9.37
C PRO A 65 -4.81 6.35 8.32
N THR A 66 -5.69 5.43 7.95
CA THR A 66 -5.41 4.40 6.93
C THR A 66 -5.33 4.97 5.51
N PHE A 67 -5.73 6.24 5.28
CA PHE A 67 -5.46 6.97 4.04
C PHE A 67 -3.96 7.00 3.71
N ALA A 68 -3.08 6.83 4.70
CA ALA A 68 -1.63 6.68 4.47
C ALA A 68 -1.27 5.58 3.43
N ALA A 69 -2.06 4.50 3.36
CA ALA A 69 -1.85 3.40 2.40
C ALA A 69 -1.98 3.87 0.94
N VAL A 70 -2.74 4.94 0.73
CA VAL A 70 -2.96 5.56 -0.58
C VAL A 70 -1.67 6.15 -1.14
N PHE A 71 -0.86 6.79 -0.29
CA PHE A 71 0.42 7.37 -0.69
C PHE A 71 1.40 6.29 -1.19
N ALA A 72 1.37 5.11 -0.55
CA ALA A 72 2.20 3.98 -0.94
C ALA A 72 1.83 3.45 -2.34
N VAL A 73 0.54 3.36 -2.64
CA VAL A 73 0.03 2.87 -3.94
C VAL A 73 0.28 3.87 -5.07
N ALA A 74 0.17 5.18 -4.80
CA ALA A 74 0.44 6.23 -5.80
C ALA A 74 1.89 6.22 -6.32
N SER A 75 2.85 5.77 -5.50
CA SER A 75 4.27 5.67 -5.87
C SER A 75 4.63 4.35 -6.55
N PHE A 76 3.65 3.48 -6.78
CA PHE A 76 3.91 2.08 -7.03
C PHE A 76 3.99 1.77 -8.53
N ASP A 77 5.19 1.86 -9.10
CA ASP A 77 5.47 1.46 -10.50
C ASP A 77 6.00 0.02 -10.62
N PHE A 78 6.08 -0.76 -9.53
CA PHE A 78 6.41 -2.19 -9.53
C PHE A 78 7.75 -2.57 -10.26
N GLN A 79 8.62 -1.59 -10.54
CA GLN A 79 9.90 -1.84 -11.21
C GLN A 79 10.91 -2.42 -10.21
N LEU A 80 11.09 -3.75 -10.24
CA LEU A 80 12.05 -4.47 -9.43
C LEU A 80 13.22 -4.90 -10.34
N PRO A 81 14.28 -4.08 -10.46
CA PRO A 81 15.34 -4.32 -11.44
C PRO A 81 16.01 -5.68 -11.23
N GLY A 82 16.11 -6.44 -12.33
CA GLY A 82 16.73 -7.77 -12.36
C GLY A 82 15.86 -8.91 -11.83
N LEU A 83 14.77 -8.61 -11.11
CA LEU A 83 13.87 -9.64 -10.60
C LEU A 83 12.70 -9.83 -11.57
N GLU A 84 12.73 -10.94 -12.31
CA GLU A 84 11.62 -11.32 -13.18
C GLU A 84 10.47 -11.93 -12.37
N TYR A 85 9.26 -11.42 -12.60
CA TYR A 85 8.05 -11.97 -12.00
C TYR A 85 6.83 -11.67 -12.89
N ASP A 86 5.77 -12.46 -12.71
CA ASP A 86 4.47 -12.21 -13.35
C ASP A 86 3.61 -11.35 -12.41
N PRO A 87 3.25 -10.10 -12.77
CA PRO A 87 2.43 -9.24 -11.92
C PRO A 87 1.07 -9.84 -11.56
N ARG A 88 0.51 -10.75 -12.38
CA ARG A 88 -0.76 -11.44 -12.09
C ARG A 88 -0.63 -12.44 -10.94
N LEU A 89 0.59 -12.89 -10.68
CA LEU A 89 0.90 -13.85 -9.62
C LEU A 89 1.34 -13.16 -8.32
N LEU A 90 1.46 -11.83 -8.33
CA LEU A 90 1.77 -11.01 -7.16
C LEU A 90 0.61 -11.04 -6.16
N LEU A 91 0.96 -11.22 -4.88
CA LEU A 91 0.03 -11.01 -3.78
C LEU A 91 0.54 -9.90 -2.86
N HIS A 92 -0.36 -9.00 -2.45
CA HIS A 92 -0.10 -8.13 -1.32
C HIS A 92 -0.26 -8.96 -0.04
N GLY A 93 0.85 -9.24 0.64
CA GLY A 93 0.89 -10.14 1.80
C GLY A 93 0.65 -9.42 3.13
N GLN A 94 1.36 -8.32 3.38
CA GLN A 94 1.28 -7.59 4.66
C GLN A 94 1.39 -6.10 4.42
N GLN A 95 0.73 -5.32 5.28
CA GLN A 95 0.81 -3.86 5.33
C GLN A 95 1.20 -3.43 6.74
N TYR A 96 2.08 -2.46 6.84
CA TYR A 96 2.44 -1.74 8.05
C TYR A 96 2.34 -0.24 7.78
N ILE A 97 1.78 0.50 8.74
CA ILE A 97 1.62 1.95 8.69
C ILE A 97 2.05 2.52 10.04
N GLU A 98 2.92 3.52 10.01
CA GLU A 98 3.28 4.36 11.15
C GLU A 98 2.91 5.81 10.82
N ILE A 99 2.13 6.42 11.70
CA ILE A 99 1.64 7.79 11.54
C ILE A 99 2.47 8.71 12.43
N HIS A 100 3.19 9.65 11.83
CA HIS A 100 3.93 10.68 12.56
C HIS A 100 3.08 11.93 12.78
N LYS A 101 2.22 12.28 11.81
CA LYS A 101 1.27 13.40 11.89
C LYS A 101 -0.06 13.10 11.22
N SER A 102 -1.10 13.78 11.67
CA SER A 102 -2.41 13.80 11.01
C SER A 102 -2.30 14.43 9.62
N PHE A 103 -3.07 13.90 8.66
CA PHE A 103 -3.07 14.40 7.29
C PHE A 103 -4.02 15.59 7.12
N PRO A 104 -3.67 16.61 6.33
CA PRO A 104 -4.63 17.63 5.90
C PRO A 104 -5.66 17.02 4.95
N SER A 105 -6.86 17.61 4.83
CA SER A 105 -7.90 17.11 3.91
C SER A 105 -7.53 17.28 2.43
N SER A 106 -6.51 18.08 2.11
CA SER A 106 -5.89 18.16 0.79
C SER A 106 -4.40 18.47 0.93
N GLY A 107 -3.57 18.05 -0.01
CA GLY A 107 -2.14 18.37 0.03
C GLY A 107 -1.33 17.76 -1.10
N CYS A 108 -0.03 18.06 -1.09
CA CYS A 108 0.95 17.47 -2.00
C CYS A 108 1.98 16.69 -1.18
N ILE A 109 2.12 15.40 -1.47
CA ILE A 109 3.00 14.49 -0.76
C ILE A 109 4.18 14.14 -1.65
N GLN A 110 5.38 14.15 -1.08
CA GLN A 110 6.60 13.62 -1.69
C GLN A 110 6.92 12.25 -1.08
N ASN A 111 6.94 11.21 -1.90
CA ASN A 111 7.21 9.85 -1.46
C ASN A 111 8.63 9.41 -1.82
N LYS A 112 9.28 8.71 -0.88
CA LYS A 112 10.60 8.10 -1.05
C LYS A 112 10.52 6.62 -0.75
N ALA A 113 10.69 5.79 -1.77
CA ALA A 113 10.62 4.34 -1.65
C ALA A 113 12.01 3.71 -1.53
N SER A 114 12.11 2.59 -0.82
CA SER A 114 13.31 1.76 -0.77
C SER A 114 13.00 0.31 -0.45
N ILE A 115 13.86 -0.62 -0.89
CA ILE A 115 13.78 -2.01 -0.45
C ILE A 115 14.15 -2.08 1.03
N SER A 116 13.27 -2.65 1.85
CA SER A 116 13.52 -2.89 3.27
C SER A 116 13.70 -4.37 3.60
N GLY A 117 13.31 -5.27 2.70
CA GLY A 117 13.45 -6.70 2.86
C GLY A 117 13.41 -7.44 1.53
N LEU A 118 14.19 -8.51 1.42
CA LEU A 118 14.21 -9.40 0.25
C LEU A 118 14.52 -10.81 0.71
N HIS A 119 13.60 -11.74 0.47
CA HIS A 119 13.72 -13.12 0.95
C HIS A 119 13.38 -14.11 -0.15
N ASP A 120 14.27 -15.08 -0.35
CA ASP A 120 13.98 -16.23 -1.18
C ASP A 120 13.18 -17.27 -0.38
N LYS A 121 12.07 -17.74 -0.94
CA LYS A 121 11.22 -18.81 -0.40
C LYS A 121 11.14 -20.01 -1.35
N GLY A 122 12.16 -20.20 -2.17
CA GLY A 122 12.28 -21.29 -3.13
C GLY A 122 11.42 -21.05 -4.38
N LYS A 123 10.11 -21.24 -4.29
CA LYS A 123 9.19 -21.01 -5.45
C LYS A 123 8.62 -19.59 -5.51
N ALA A 124 9.05 -18.71 -4.61
CA ALA A 124 8.59 -17.34 -4.55
C ALA A 124 9.66 -16.42 -3.96
N ALA A 125 9.59 -15.14 -4.28
CA ALA A 125 10.29 -14.08 -3.57
C ALA A 125 9.33 -13.34 -2.65
N ILE A 126 9.82 -12.91 -1.50
CA ILE A 126 9.18 -11.89 -0.68
C ILE A 126 9.98 -10.61 -0.82
N VAL A 127 9.31 -9.52 -1.20
CA VAL A 127 9.92 -8.19 -1.30
C VAL A 127 9.17 -7.26 -0.37
N GLU A 128 9.88 -6.67 0.60
CA GLU A 128 9.37 -5.61 1.45
C GLU A 128 9.84 -4.26 0.93
N ILE A 129 8.88 -3.36 0.70
CA ILE A 129 9.12 -2.01 0.22
C ILE A 129 8.63 -1.05 1.29
N GLU A 130 9.53 -0.17 1.71
CA GLU A 130 9.28 0.89 2.66
C GLU A 130 9.17 2.22 1.92
N ILE A 131 8.16 3.01 2.28
CA ILE A 131 7.85 4.31 1.68
C ILE A 131 7.68 5.33 2.80
N GLU A 132 8.55 6.33 2.80
CA GLU A 132 8.42 7.51 3.67
C GLU A 132 7.73 8.63 2.88
N SER A 133 6.69 9.19 3.49
CA SER A 133 5.82 10.19 2.86
C SER A 133 5.94 11.52 3.58
N TYR A 134 6.36 12.55 2.85
CA TYR A 134 6.58 13.89 3.37
C TYR A 134 5.56 14.87 2.80
N GLU A 135 5.12 15.85 3.58
CA GLU A 135 4.43 17.01 3.00
C GLU A 135 5.45 17.79 2.15
N LYS A 136 5.09 18.11 0.90
CA LYS A 136 6.04 18.52 -0.12
C LYS A 136 6.64 19.91 0.14
N GLU A 137 5.86 20.86 0.66
CA GLU A 137 6.32 22.25 0.82
C GLU A 137 7.17 22.42 2.08
N SER A 138 6.71 21.88 3.20
CA SER A 138 7.38 21.94 4.51
C SER A 138 8.49 20.91 4.68
N GLY A 139 8.45 19.80 3.92
CA GLY A 139 9.37 18.67 4.08
C GLY A 139 9.10 17.82 5.32
N GLU A 140 7.96 17.99 5.96
CA GLU A 140 7.61 17.28 7.19
C GLU A 140 7.23 15.81 6.94
N LEU A 141 7.81 14.89 7.71
CA LEU A 141 7.47 13.47 7.64
C LEU A 141 6.06 13.24 8.22
N LEU A 142 5.14 12.76 7.38
CA LEU A 142 3.75 12.51 7.78
C LEU A 142 3.53 11.07 8.22
N CYS A 143 4.03 10.11 7.43
CA CYS A 143 3.87 8.70 7.71
C CYS A 143 4.94 7.85 7.04
N LYS A 144 5.03 6.61 7.51
CA LYS A 144 5.85 5.56 6.96
C LYS A 144 4.98 4.35 6.66
N ASN A 145 5.04 3.89 5.43
CA ASN A 145 4.39 2.67 4.97
C ASN A 145 5.43 1.59 4.74
N ARG A 146 5.09 0.34 5.06
CA ARG A 146 5.81 -0.83 4.55
C ARG A 146 4.80 -1.83 4.03
N MET A 147 5.00 -2.26 2.79
CA MET A 147 4.23 -3.35 2.20
C MET A 147 5.13 -4.54 1.90
N THR A 148 4.57 -5.73 2.10
CA THR A 148 5.21 -7.00 1.79
C THR A 148 4.48 -7.61 0.60
N THR A 149 5.22 -7.83 -0.48
CA THR A 149 4.70 -8.49 -1.69
C THR A 149 5.23 -9.92 -1.77
N TYR A 150 4.36 -10.85 -2.13
CA TYR A 150 4.70 -12.25 -2.36
C TYR A 150 4.64 -12.53 -3.86
N LEU A 151 5.81 -12.71 -4.46
CA LEU A 151 6.01 -12.86 -5.90
C LEU A 151 6.19 -14.34 -6.22
N ARG A 152 5.08 -15.02 -6.53
CA ARG A 152 5.11 -16.44 -6.93
C ARG A 152 5.86 -16.60 -8.25
N GLY A 153 6.68 -17.65 -8.31
CA GLY A 153 7.53 -17.95 -9.47
C GLY A 153 8.86 -17.19 -9.49
N ALA A 154 9.02 -16.14 -8.69
CA ALA A 154 10.20 -15.28 -8.68
C ALA A 154 11.28 -15.68 -7.65
N GLY A 155 11.19 -16.88 -7.08
CA GLY A 155 12.16 -17.41 -6.10
C GLY A 155 13.27 -18.23 -6.75
N GLY A 156 14.12 -18.84 -5.91
CA GLY A 156 15.12 -19.81 -6.35
C GLY A 156 16.43 -19.19 -6.81
N PHE A 157 16.66 -17.93 -6.44
CA PHE A 157 17.89 -17.19 -6.73
C PHE A 157 18.99 -17.39 -5.68
N SER A 158 18.69 -18.10 -4.58
CA SER A 158 19.69 -18.48 -3.58
C SER A 158 20.69 -19.48 -4.15
N LYS A 159 21.98 -19.17 -4.02
CA LYS A 159 23.08 -20.07 -4.43
C LYS A 159 23.56 -20.98 -3.29
N SER A 160 23.20 -20.68 -2.06
CA SER A 160 23.55 -21.45 -0.84
C SER A 160 22.42 -22.40 -0.41
N SER A 161 22.74 -23.35 0.47
CA SER A 161 21.75 -24.22 1.12
C SER A 161 20.79 -23.45 2.02
N GLU A 162 21.26 -22.37 2.64
CA GLU A 162 20.42 -21.41 3.37
C GLU A 162 19.76 -20.43 2.38
N PRO A 163 18.43 -20.24 2.42
CA PRO A 163 17.76 -19.27 1.56
C PRO A 163 18.24 -17.84 1.82
N TYR A 164 18.44 -17.08 0.76
CA TYR A 164 18.82 -15.67 0.82
C TYR A 164 17.77 -14.87 1.61
N SER A 165 18.25 -14.04 2.52
CA SER A 165 17.40 -13.17 3.32
C SER A 165 18.14 -11.88 3.67
N TYR A 166 17.56 -10.76 3.27
CA TYR A 166 17.99 -9.41 3.61
C TYR A 166 16.87 -8.68 4.35
N SER A 167 17.23 -7.89 5.36
CA SER A 167 16.33 -6.98 6.07
C SER A 167 17.12 -5.76 6.54
N LYS A 168 16.53 -4.56 6.41
CA LYS A 168 17.08 -3.33 6.98
C LYS A 168 16.92 -3.24 8.49
N TYR A 169 16.00 -4.02 9.05
CA TYR A 169 15.70 -3.96 10.47
C TYR A 169 16.73 -4.78 11.26
N PRO A 170 17.11 -4.33 12.47
CA PRO A 170 17.98 -5.13 13.32
C PRO A 170 17.36 -6.52 13.54
N ASN A 171 18.20 -7.54 13.74
CA ASN A 171 17.80 -8.91 14.10
C ASN A 171 17.18 -8.98 15.52
N GLN A 172 16.40 -7.98 15.92
CA GLN A 172 15.52 -8.09 17.05
C GLN A 172 14.29 -8.85 16.56
N PRO A 173 13.88 -9.93 17.24
CA PRO A 173 12.60 -10.54 16.97
C PRO A 173 11.54 -9.50 17.31
N VAL A 174 11.04 -8.78 16.29
CA VAL A 174 9.70 -8.21 16.37
C VAL A 174 8.82 -9.44 16.57
N SER A 175 8.50 -9.73 17.83
CA SER A 175 7.73 -10.91 18.18
C SER A 175 6.46 -10.81 17.37
N ALA A 176 6.26 -11.77 16.44
CA ALA A 176 5.05 -11.84 15.65
C ALA A 176 3.87 -11.60 16.60
N VAL A 177 3.04 -10.62 16.30
CA VAL A 177 1.95 -10.22 17.19
C VAL A 177 1.09 -11.46 17.42
N LYS A 178 1.16 -12.01 18.64
CA LYS A 178 0.37 -13.19 19.00
C LYS A 178 -0.99 -12.69 19.40
N VAL A 179 -2.01 -13.01 18.60
CA VAL A 179 -3.39 -12.79 19.00
C VAL A 179 -3.63 -13.54 20.32
N PRO A 180 -4.10 -12.87 21.38
CA PRO A 180 -4.40 -13.52 22.65
C PRO A 180 -5.40 -14.68 22.47
N LYS A 181 -5.21 -15.76 23.22
CA LYS A 181 -6.12 -16.93 23.18
C LYS A 181 -7.40 -16.72 24.02
N SER A 182 -7.49 -15.61 24.75
CA SER A 182 -8.68 -15.25 25.53
C SER A 182 -9.80 -14.76 24.62
N GLN A 183 -11.01 -14.64 25.17
CA GLN A 183 -12.13 -14.01 24.47
C GLN A 183 -11.77 -12.54 24.11
N PRO A 184 -12.18 -12.04 22.92
CA PRO A 184 -12.03 -10.63 22.59
C PRO A 184 -12.79 -9.73 23.57
N PHE A 185 -12.22 -8.57 23.91
CA PHE A 185 -12.89 -7.59 24.77
C PHE A 185 -14.12 -6.98 24.08
N VAL A 186 -14.02 -6.72 22.78
CA VAL A 186 -15.09 -6.16 21.95
C VAL A 186 -14.99 -6.77 20.55
N VAL A 187 -16.15 -6.96 19.90
CA VAL A 187 -16.24 -7.41 18.51
C VAL A 187 -17.22 -6.48 17.80
N PHE A 188 -16.78 -5.89 16.69
CA PHE A 188 -17.61 -5.11 15.79
C PHE A 188 -17.86 -5.90 14.51
N GLY A 189 -19.00 -5.67 13.88
CA GLY A 189 -19.36 -6.28 12.61
C GLY A 189 -19.73 -5.20 11.61
N ASP A 190 -19.04 -5.20 10.48
CA ASP A 190 -19.32 -4.33 9.34
C ASP A 190 -19.86 -5.15 8.18
N CYS A 191 -20.89 -4.65 7.52
CA CYS A 191 -21.46 -5.27 6.34
C CYS A 191 -20.90 -4.60 5.10
N THR A 192 -20.16 -5.35 4.28
CA THR A 192 -19.66 -4.83 3.02
C THR A 192 -20.79 -4.69 2.00
N GLN A 193 -20.70 -3.66 1.17
CA GLN A 193 -21.62 -3.47 0.05
C GLN A 193 -21.10 -4.22 -1.19
N PRO A 194 -21.98 -4.76 -2.07
CA PRO A 194 -21.54 -5.39 -3.31
C PRO A 194 -20.64 -4.50 -4.18
N SER A 195 -20.87 -3.19 -4.16
CA SER A 195 -20.10 -2.18 -4.90
C SER A 195 -18.84 -1.69 -4.18
N GLN A 196 -18.56 -2.15 -2.95
CA GLN A 196 -17.52 -1.55 -2.12
C GLN A 196 -16.12 -1.72 -2.72
N ALA A 197 -15.86 -2.89 -3.32
CA ALA A 197 -14.64 -3.09 -4.09
C ALA A 197 -14.56 -2.09 -5.24
N CYS A 198 -15.61 -1.90 -6.04
CA CYS A 198 -15.62 -0.94 -7.14
C CYS A 198 -15.35 0.50 -6.68
N ASN A 199 -15.88 0.93 -5.53
CA ASN A 199 -15.64 2.27 -5.00
C ASN A 199 -14.16 2.47 -4.62
N ILE A 200 -13.58 1.48 -3.94
CA ILE A 200 -12.15 1.46 -3.60
C ILE A 200 -11.31 1.42 -4.89
N TYR A 201 -11.62 0.52 -5.81
CA TYR A 201 -10.89 0.34 -7.07
C TYR A 201 -10.97 1.55 -8.00
N TYR A 202 -12.13 2.21 -8.10
CA TYR A 202 -12.30 3.41 -8.91
C TYR A 202 -11.34 4.51 -8.43
N TYR A 203 -11.23 4.67 -7.10
CA TYR A 203 -10.28 5.60 -6.50
C TYR A 203 -8.82 5.20 -6.78
N PHE A 204 -8.43 3.97 -6.45
CA PHE A 204 -7.04 3.51 -6.54
C PHE A 204 -6.51 3.34 -7.98
N LEU A 205 -7.30 2.80 -8.92
CA LEU A 205 -6.80 2.44 -10.26
C LEU A 205 -7.11 3.47 -11.34
N ILE A 206 -8.25 4.18 -11.26
CA ILE A 206 -8.71 5.03 -12.37
C ILE A 206 -8.27 6.49 -12.17
N GLU A 207 -8.40 7.02 -10.95
CA GLU A 207 -8.11 8.42 -10.65
C GLU A 207 -6.65 8.63 -10.21
N MET A 208 -6.11 7.72 -9.42
CA MET A 208 -4.81 7.93 -8.77
C MET A 208 -3.58 7.51 -9.56
N ILE A 209 -3.70 6.53 -10.46
CA ILE A 209 -2.56 6.05 -11.25
C ILE A 209 -2.89 6.11 -12.75
N PRO A 210 -2.78 7.29 -13.39
CA PRO A 210 -3.11 7.49 -14.80
C PRO A 210 -2.37 6.52 -15.74
N ARG A 211 -1.21 6.02 -15.32
CA ARG A 211 -0.34 5.11 -16.08
C ARG A 211 -0.95 3.73 -16.34
N TRP A 212 -1.94 3.30 -15.56
CA TRP A 212 -2.65 2.02 -15.78
C TRP A 212 -3.80 2.14 -16.79
N ARG A 213 -4.09 3.35 -17.32
CA ARG A 213 -5.06 3.55 -18.41
C ARG A 213 -4.57 3.02 -19.77
N THR A 214 -3.27 2.70 -19.92
CA THR A 214 -2.72 2.25 -21.21
C THR A 214 -2.78 0.74 -21.39
N HIS A 215 -3.80 0.29 -22.14
CA HIS A 215 -3.93 -0.89 -23.02
C HIS A 215 -3.66 -2.33 -22.51
N THR A 216 -3.14 -2.60 -21.31
CA THR A 216 -2.90 -3.99 -20.86
C THR A 216 -3.81 -4.49 -19.75
N TYR A 217 -4.50 -3.61 -19.02
CA TYR A 217 -5.41 -3.99 -17.91
C TYR A 217 -6.88 -3.75 -18.20
N THR A 218 -7.23 -3.10 -19.32
CA THR A 218 -8.62 -2.91 -19.76
C THR A 218 -9.34 -4.24 -20.04
N ASP A 219 -8.62 -5.29 -20.45
CA ASP A 219 -9.22 -6.59 -20.77
C ASP A 219 -9.65 -7.39 -19.53
N ILE A 220 -9.09 -7.10 -18.36
CA ILE A 220 -9.54 -7.71 -17.10
C ILE A 220 -10.88 -7.11 -16.66
N LEU A 221 -11.17 -5.86 -17.07
CA LEU A 221 -12.39 -5.14 -16.69
C LEU A 221 -13.63 -5.60 -17.48
N GLN A 222 -13.48 -6.14 -18.68
CA GLN A 222 -14.61 -6.69 -19.44
C GLN A 222 -15.17 -8.02 -18.88
N HIS A 223 -14.47 -8.65 -17.94
CA HIS A 223 -14.87 -9.93 -17.34
C HIS A 223 -15.32 -9.85 -15.89
N LEU A 224 -15.37 -8.65 -15.30
CA LEU A 224 -15.79 -8.42 -13.91
C LEU A 224 -17.04 -7.52 -13.77
N LEU A 225 -17.64 -7.11 -14.88
CA LEU A 225 -18.99 -6.52 -14.98
C LEU A 225 -19.90 -7.48 -15.77
#